data_AF-A0A437K7Q4-F1
#
_entry.id   AF-A0A437K7Q4-F1
#
_cell.length_a   1.000
_cell.length_b   1.000
_cell.length_c   1.000
_cell.angle_alpha   90.00
_cell.angle_beta   90.00
_cell.angle_gamma   90.00
#
_symmetry.space_group_name_H-M   'P 1'
#
loop_
_entity.id
_entity.type
_entity.pdbx_description
1 polymer ?
#
loop_
_entity_poly.entity_id
_entity_poly.type
_entity_poly.pdbx_seq_one_letter_code
_entity_poly.pdbx_strand_id
1 'polypeptide(L)'
;MWNISINAKKAFSKCTALPIHETDEDWEITLREANEEGEDIHTTLKAELKEAKAELMQVLPSRFIPFLENGTLNQPVLPKDVRNDYLQWVRKQEEIFEKLLEAAYDQSEKAAANLPPTA
;
A
#
# COMPACT_ATOMS: atom_id res chain seq x y z
N MET A 1 -25.81 6.22 -1.24
CA MET A 1 -24.89 5.07 -1.25
C MET A 1 -23.60 5.55 -1.90
N TRP A 2 -22.49 5.68 -1.16
CA TRP A 2 -21.18 6.09 -1.69
C TRP A 2 -20.69 5.02 -2.66
N ASN A 3 -20.92 5.20 -3.96
CA ASN A 3 -20.59 4.16 -4.94
C ASN A 3 -19.16 4.36 -5.44
N ILE A 4 -18.19 4.25 -4.52
CA ILE A 4 -16.79 4.07 -4.90
C ILE A 4 -16.75 2.79 -5.72
N SER A 5 -16.27 2.87 -6.96
CA SER A 5 -16.23 1.68 -7.79
C SER A 5 -15.42 0.57 -7.08
N ILE A 6 -15.95 -0.65 -7.08
CA ILE A 6 -15.26 -1.84 -6.56
C ILE A 6 -13.84 -1.93 -7.14
N ASN A 7 -13.65 -1.45 -8.36
CA ASN A 7 -12.38 -1.39 -9.05
C ASN A 7 -11.38 -0.41 -8.39
N ALA A 8 -11.81 0.77 -7.96
CA ALA A 8 -10.95 1.73 -7.27
C ALA A 8 -10.46 1.17 -5.92
N LYS A 9 -11.36 0.55 -5.15
CA LYS A 9 -11.00 -0.12 -3.88
C LYS A 9 -10.00 -1.27 -4.11
N LYS A 10 -10.23 -2.09 -5.14
CA LYS A 10 -9.31 -3.17 -5.52
C LYS A 10 -7.95 -2.63 -5.97
N ALA A 11 -7.91 -1.56 -6.75
CA ALA A 11 -6.65 -0.95 -7.18
C ALA A 11 -5.84 -0.43 -5.98
N PHE A 12 -6.51 0.30 -5.08
CA PHE A 12 -5.88 0.81 -3.86
C PHE A 12 -5.32 -0.33 -2.99
N SER A 13 -6.11 -1.37 -2.75
CA SER A 13 -5.70 -2.55 -1.97
C SER A 13 -4.43 -3.22 -2.50
N LYS A 14 -4.24 -3.26 -3.83
CA LYS A 14 -3.03 -3.84 -4.42
C LYS A 14 -1.79 -2.97 -4.18
N CYS A 15 -1.95 -1.65 -4.17
CA CYS A 15 -0.85 -0.71 -3.98
C CYS A 15 -0.35 -0.69 -2.53
N THR A 16 -1.24 -0.99 -1.57
CA THR A 16 -0.93 -1.04 -0.13
C THR A 16 -0.78 -2.46 0.40
N ALA A 17 -0.72 -3.47 -0.48
CA ALA A 17 -0.67 -4.89 -0.11
C ALA A 17 0.58 -5.30 0.67
N LEU A 18 1.65 -4.49 0.64
CA LEU A 18 2.91 -4.76 1.30
C LEU A 18 3.39 -3.53 2.07
N PRO A 19 3.04 -3.42 3.36
CA PRO A 19 3.59 -2.39 4.22
C PRO A 19 5.08 -2.64 4.46
N ILE A 20 5.87 -1.58 4.57
CA ILE A 20 7.28 -1.66 4.94
C ILE A 20 7.59 -0.57 5.96
N HIS A 21 8.53 -0.82 6.87
CA HIS A 21 8.97 0.18 7.84
C HIS A 21 9.54 1.42 7.13
N GLU A 22 9.11 2.59 7.57
CA GLU A 22 9.39 3.83 6.85
C GLU A 22 10.80 4.35 7.12
N THR A 23 11.23 4.25 8.39
CA THR A 23 12.49 4.81 8.87
C THR A 23 13.51 3.73 9.23
N ASP A 24 14.77 4.14 9.35
CA ASP A 24 15.83 3.24 9.83
C ASP A 24 15.63 2.92 11.32
N GLU A 25 15.06 3.85 12.08
CA GLU A 25 14.73 3.68 13.50
C GLU A 25 13.62 2.63 13.70
N ASP A 26 12.57 2.68 12.87
CA ASP A 26 11.51 1.64 12.88
C ASP A 26 12.10 0.24 12.61
N TRP A 27 13.00 0.15 11.63
CA TRP A 27 13.72 -1.10 11.35
C TRP A 27 14.57 -1.57 12.52
N GLU A 28 15.31 -0.66 13.16
CA GLU A 28 16.13 -0.99 14.33
C GLU A 28 15.28 -1.49 15.50
N ILE A 29 14.15 -0.84 15.77
CA ILE A 29 13.21 -1.25 16.83
C ILE A 29 12.69 -2.66 16.54
N THR A 30 12.14 -2.89 15.34
CA THR A 30 11.57 -4.20 14.98
C THR A 30 12.61 -5.31 14.99
N LEU A 31 13.83 -5.05 14.51
CA LEU A 31 14.91 -6.05 14.54
C LEU A 31 15.35 -6.37 15.97
N ARG A 32 15.41 -5.37 16.86
CA ARG A 32 15.73 -5.57 18.27
C ARG A 32 14.67 -6.41 18.95
N GLU A 33 13.39 -6.07 18.80
CA GLU A 33 12.26 -6.78 19.39
C GLU A 33 12.21 -8.24 18.91
N ALA A 34 12.32 -8.47 17.59
CA ALA A 34 12.37 -9.82 17.04
C ALA A 34 13.54 -10.64 17.62
N ASN A 35 14.71 -10.03 17.80
CA ASN A 35 15.85 -10.71 18.40
C ASN A 35 15.65 -11.01 19.90
N GLU A 36 14.97 -10.13 20.65
CA GLU A 36 14.62 -10.35 22.06
C GLU A 36 13.61 -11.49 22.22
N GLU A 37 12.67 -11.62 21.28
CA GLU A 37 11.63 -12.65 21.28
C GLU A 37 12.06 -13.96 20.60
N GLY A 38 13.24 -13.98 19.96
CA GLY A 38 13.75 -15.13 19.22
C GLY A 38 13.00 -15.40 17.90
N GLU A 39 12.40 -14.37 17.32
CA GLU A 39 11.65 -14.43 16.07
C GLU A 39 12.54 -14.25 14.84
N ASP A 40 12.26 -15.00 13.78
CA ASP A 40 12.89 -14.81 12.46
C ASP A 40 12.04 -13.88 11.58
N ILE A 41 12.16 -12.58 11.84
CA ILE A 41 11.42 -11.55 11.11
C ILE A 41 11.71 -11.57 9.60
N HIS A 42 12.91 -11.97 9.19
CA HIS A 42 13.26 -12.06 7.76
C HIS A 42 12.42 -13.11 7.04
N THR A 43 12.18 -14.25 7.68
CA THR A 43 11.30 -15.29 7.14
C THR A 43 9.85 -14.82 7.08
N THR A 44 9.36 -14.15 8.11
CA THR A 44 8.01 -13.54 8.13
C THR A 44 7.83 -12.56 6.97
N LEU A 45 8.75 -11.60 6.83
CA LEU A 45 8.71 -10.61 5.75
C LEU A 45 8.77 -11.28 4.36
N LYS A 46 9.58 -12.33 4.18
CA LYS A 46 9.60 -13.06 2.90
C LYS A 46 8.26 -13.73 2.58
N ALA A 47 7.57 -14.25 3.60
CA ALA A 47 6.23 -14.83 3.43
C ALA A 47 5.22 -13.76 3.01
N GLU A 48 5.20 -12.61 3.69
CA GLU A 48 4.34 -11.47 3.32
C GLU A 48 4.58 -11.00 1.88
N LEU A 49 5.85 -10.84 1.50
CA LEU A 49 6.22 -10.44 0.13
C LEU A 49 5.73 -11.47 -0.89
N LYS A 50 5.82 -12.76 -0.57
CA LYS A 50 5.37 -13.84 -1.45
C LYS A 50 3.85 -13.81 -1.63
N GLU A 51 3.10 -13.53 -0.57
CA GLU A 51 1.64 -13.40 -0.61
C GLU A 51 1.21 -12.17 -1.44
N ALA A 52 1.85 -11.02 -1.21
CA ALA A 52 1.56 -9.79 -1.95
C ALA A 52 2.07 -9.79 -3.40
N LYS A 53 3.01 -10.69 -3.77
CA LYS A 53 3.73 -10.67 -5.05
C LYS A 53 2.81 -10.63 -6.27
N ALA A 54 1.78 -11.47 -6.30
CA ALA A 54 0.88 -11.57 -7.45
C ALA A 54 0.06 -10.29 -7.66
N GLU A 55 -0.28 -9.59 -6.58
CA GLU A 55 -1.01 -8.33 -6.62
C GLU A 55 -0.10 -7.18 -7.00
N LEU A 56 1.07 -7.08 -6.35
CA LEU A 56 2.07 -6.06 -6.65
C LEU A 56 2.52 -6.11 -8.10
N MET A 57 2.74 -7.30 -8.68
CA MET A 57 3.18 -7.44 -10.07
C MET A 57 2.25 -6.75 -11.10
N GLN A 58 0.98 -6.53 -10.74
CA GLN A 58 0.00 -5.89 -11.63
C GLN A 58 0.07 -4.35 -11.61
N VAL A 59 0.64 -3.76 -10.57
CA VAL A 59 0.54 -2.31 -10.30
C VAL A 59 1.89 -1.66 -9.97
N LEU A 60 2.89 -2.47 -9.59
CA LEU A 60 4.17 -2.00 -9.10
C LEU A 60 5.01 -1.43 -10.25
N PRO A 61 5.59 -0.22 -10.09
CA PRO A 61 6.50 0.34 -11.08
C PRO A 61 7.69 -0.57 -11.38
N SER A 62 8.13 -0.57 -12.64
CA SER A 62 9.20 -1.45 -13.16
C SER A 62 10.52 -1.35 -12.36
N ARG A 63 10.82 -0.18 -11.79
CA ARG A 63 12.01 0.05 -10.94
C ARG A 63 12.07 -0.88 -9.72
N PHE A 64 10.92 -1.30 -9.19
CA PHE A 64 10.86 -2.13 -7.99
C PHE A 64 10.86 -3.64 -8.30
N ILE A 65 10.65 -4.02 -9.56
CA ILE A 65 10.55 -5.43 -9.99
C ILE A 65 11.78 -6.26 -9.61
N PRO A 66 13.03 -5.78 -9.76
CA PRO A 66 14.20 -6.55 -9.33
C PRO A 66 14.16 -6.90 -7.83
N PHE A 67 13.66 -5.98 -7.00
CA PHE A 67 13.55 -6.16 -5.55
C PHE A 67 12.36 -7.05 -5.15
N LEU A 68 11.30 -7.05 -5.97
CA LEU A 68 10.17 -7.97 -5.83
C LEU A 68 10.57 -9.40 -6.21
N GLU A 69 11.39 -9.56 -7.24
CA GLU A 69 11.82 -10.86 -7.75
C GLU A 69 12.86 -11.52 -6.86
N ASN A 70 13.84 -10.76 -6.38
CA ASN A 70 14.91 -11.27 -5.50
C ASN A 70 14.49 -11.39 -4.02
N GLY A 71 13.27 -10.95 -3.67
CA GLY A 71 12.73 -11.09 -2.32
C GLY A 71 13.18 -10.02 -1.32
N THR A 72 13.74 -8.89 -1.77
CA THR A 72 14.30 -7.85 -0.88
C THR A 72 13.42 -6.61 -0.72
N LEU A 73 12.27 -6.52 -1.40
CA LEU A 73 11.43 -5.30 -1.41
C LEU A 73 10.91 -4.86 -0.03
N ASN A 74 10.68 -5.78 0.90
CA ASN A 74 10.28 -5.46 2.28
C ASN A 74 11.33 -5.89 3.30
N GLN A 75 12.61 -5.92 2.92
CA GLN A 75 13.69 -6.33 3.81
C GLN A 75 14.46 -5.10 4.29
N PRO A 76 15.09 -5.16 5.49
CA PRO A 76 15.94 -4.05 5.98
C PRO A 76 17.16 -3.80 5.09
N VAL A 77 17.56 -4.79 4.28
CA VAL A 77 18.64 -4.67 3.29
C VAL A 77 18.24 -3.87 2.03
N LEU A 78 16.97 -3.48 1.89
CA LEU A 78 16.53 -2.65 0.78
C LEU A 78 17.29 -1.30 0.83
N PRO A 79 17.93 -0.85 -0.25
CA PRO A 79 18.60 0.44 -0.27
C PRO A 79 17.64 1.57 0.11
N LYS A 80 18.09 2.47 0.99
CA LYS A 80 17.26 3.56 1.53
C LYS A 80 16.59 4.42 0.46
N ASP A 81 17.31 4.74 -0.62
CA ASP A 81 16.74 5.50 -1.74
C ASP A 81 15.59 4.75 -2.43
N VAL A 82 15.73 3.42 -2.58
CA VAL A 82 14.67 2.58 -3.15
C VAL A 82 13.48 2.45 -2.19
N ARG A 83 13.75 2.34 -0.88
CA ARG A 83 12.72 2.36 0.16
C ARG A 83 11.89 3.65 0.12
N ASN A 84 12.58 4.78 0.07
CA ASN A 84 11.95 6.10 0.00
C ASN A 84 11.12 6.26 -1.28
N ASP A 85 11.66 5.84 -2.43
CA ASP A 85 10.93 5.85 -3.71
C ASP A 85 9.65 4.98 -3.63
N TYR A 86 9.72 3.81 -3.00
CA TYR A 86 8.57 2.93 -2.81
C TYR A 86 7.50 3.57 -1.91
N LEU A 87 7.91 4.12 -0.76
CA LEU A 87 6.99 4.80 0.17
C LEU A 87 6.34 6.01 -0.48
N GLN A 88 7.09 6.80 -1.26
CA GLN A 88 6.53 7.91 -2.03
C GLN A 88 5.52 7.43 -3.07
N TRP A 89 5.79 6.30 -3.75
CA TRP A 89 4.85 5.72 -4.68
C TRP A 89 3.56 5.29 -3.98
N VAL A 90 3.63 4.60 -2.84
CA VAL A 90 2.46 4.19 -2.04
C VAL A 90 1.64 5.40 -1.62
N ARG A 91 2.27 6.42 -1.02
CA ARG A 91 1.61 7.68 -0.61
C ARG A 91 0.91 8.38 -1.78
N LYS A 92 1.53 8.37 -2.96
CA LYS A 92 0.89 8.90 -4.17
C LYS A 92 -0.34 8.11 -4.58
N GLN A 93 -0.34 6.78 -4.43
CA GLN A 93 -1.53 5.96 -4.68
C GLN A 93 -2.64 6.24 -3.65
N GLU A 94 -2.27 6.47 -2.38
CA GLU A 94 -3.20 6.92 -1.33
C GLU A 94 -3.85 8.25 -1.68
N GLU A 95 -3.06 9.27 -2.04
CA GLU A 95 -3.59 10.57 -2.47
C GLU A 95 -4.52 10.48 -3.68
N ILE A 96 -4.20 9.62 -4.66
CA ILE A 96 -5.07 9.38 -5.82
C ILE A 96 -6.39 8.77 -5.37
N PHE A 97 -6.34 7.80 -4.46
CA PHE A 97 -7.53 7.15 -3.95
C PHE A 97 -8.40 8.12 -3.15
N GLU A 98 -7.82 8.93 -2.27
CA GLU A 98 -8.53 9.96 -1.50
C GLU A 98 -9.26 10.96 -2.40
N LYS A 99 -8.61 11.45 -3.46
CA LYS A 99 -9.26 12.35 -4.44
C LYS A 99 -10.44 11.68 -5.16
N LEU A 100 -10.36 10.37 -5.41
CA LEU A 100 -11.50 9.63 -5.96
C LEU A 100 -12.65 9.51 -4.96
N LEU A 101 -12.36 9.38 -3.66
CA LEU A 101 -13.37 9.37 -2.60
C LEU A 101 -14.09 10.72 -2.53
N GLU A 102 -13.33 11.81 -2.52
CA GLU A 102 -13.85 13.18 -2.49
C GLU A 102 -14.77 13.46 -3.69
N ALA A 103 -14.33 13.12 -4.90
CA ALA A 103 -15.16 13.29 -6.10
C ALA A 103 -16.46 12.47 -6.07
N ALA A 104 -16.40 11.24 -5.54
CA ALA A 104 -17.59 10.40 -5.39
C ALA A 104 -18.56 10.97 -4.33
N TYR A 105 -18.02 11.55 -3.25
CA TYR A 105 -18.80 12.24 -2.23
C TYR A 105 -19.55 13.44 -2.82
N ASP A 106 -18.84 14.34 -3.49
CA ASP A 106 -19.40 15.54 -4.13
C ASP A 106 -20.52 15.21 -5.12
N GLN A 107 -20.32 14.16 -5.92
CA GLN A 107 -21.33 13.69 -6.87
C GLN A 107 -22.59 13.20 -6.14
N SER A 108 -22.41 12.51 -5.01
CA SER A 108 -23.52 12.00 -4.20
C SER A 108 -24.32 13.11 -3.53
N GLU A 109 -23.66 14.16 -3.03
CA GLU A 109 -24.34 15.34 -2.45
C GLU A 109 -25.15 16.08 -3.52
N LYS A 110 -24.55 16.34 -4.69
CA LYS A 110 -25.25 16.97 -5.83
C LYS A 110 -26.44 16.14 -6.29
N ALA A 111 -26.31 14.81 -6.34
CA ALA A 111 -27.42 13.93 -6.71
C ALA A 111 -28.55 13.96 -5.67
N ALA A 112 -28.21 13.93 -4.37
CA ALA A 112 -29.19 14.00 -3.29
C ALA A 112 -29.96 15.34 -3.27
N ALA A 113 -29.28 16.46 -3.55
CA ALA A 113 -29.90 17.79 -3.64
C ALA A 113 -30.89 17.94 -4.82
N ASN A 114 -30.79 17.09 -5.85
CA ASN A 114 -31.65 17.11 -7.03
C ASN A 114 -32.76 16.03 -7.00
N LEU A 115 -32.92 15.32 -5.88
CA LEU A 115 -34.03 14.38 -5.73
C LEU A 115 -35.34 15.16 -5.48
N PRO A 116 -36.43 14.86 -6.21
CA PRO A 116 -37.72 15.47 -5.93
C PRO A 116 -38.19 15.09 -4.53
N PRO A 117 -38.92 15.97 -3.82
CA PRO A 117 -39.51 15.61 -2.53
C PRO A 117 -40.39 14.38 -2.75
N THR A 118 -40.15 13.33 -1.97
CA THR A 118 -40.97 12.11 -1.96
C THR A 118 -42.43 12.49 -1.70
N ALA A 119 -43.29 12.21 -2.68
CA ALA A 119 -44.74 12.33 -2.59
C ALA A 119 -45.34 11.23 -1.70
#